data_AF-A0A372QQ82-F1
#
_entry.id   AF-A0A372QQ82-F1
#
_cell.length_a   1.000
_cell.length_b   1.000
_cell.length_c   1.000
_cell.angle_alpha   90.00
_cell.angle_beta   90.00
_cell.angle_gamma   90.00
#
_symmetry.space_group_name_H-M   'P 1'
#
loop_
_entity.id
_entity.type
_entity.pdbx_description
1 polymer ?
#
loop_
_entity_poly.entity_id
_entity_poly.type
_entity_poly.pdbx_seq_one_letter_code
_entity_poly.pdbx_strand_id
1 'polypeptide(L)'
;MYYSFAILNLFILLSLTTILSASAFTTDNGLLSSTPEKRNQCSCSVAAADFSSGPVKGYVFFAQDENGHTEVAGIFKKGFEDTKASYGFKIVDECKNTLFDLTDGLNIKVDGRGGTKSFRHKFTNMTIDCDNNGILTKTLHYNKRHCNSSKFKKRGPNGAMTTQNGEGHGYAGLSK
;
A
#
# COMPACT_ATOMS: atom_id res chain seq x y z
N MET A 1 39.94 -48.91 6.49
CA MET A 1 39.63 -47.65 5.76
C MET A 1 38.29 -47.04 6.22
N TYR A 2 38.05 -46.94 7.54
CA TYR A 2 36.80 -46.39 8.12
C TYR A 2 37.03 -45.16 9.02
N TYR A 3 38.27 -44.94 9.49
CA TYR A 3 38.60 -43.82 10.38
C TYR A 3 38.69 -42.46 9.66
N SER A 4 38.92 -42.43 8.35
CA SER A 4 39.06 -41.17 7.60
C SER A 4 37.72 -40.48 7.32
N PHE A 5 36.64 -41.24 7.16
CA PHE A 5 35.29 -40.69 6.92
C PHE A 5 34.63 -40.13 8.19
N ALA A 6 34.98 -40.65 9.38
CA ALA A 6 34.44 -40.16 10.64
C ALA A 6 35.02 -38.77 11.01
N ILE A 7 36.30 -38.54 10.72
CA ILE A 7 37.00 -37.28 11.02
C ILE A 7 36.50 -36.15 10.10
N LEU A 8 36.22 -36.45 8.83
CA LEU A 8 35.70 -35.47 7.87
C LEU A 8 34.29 -34.99 8.24
N ASN A 9 33.41 -35.89 8.70
CA ASN A 9 32.06 -35.52 9.16
C ASN A 9 32.07 -34.72 10.47
N LEU A 10 33.03 -34.98 11.37
CA LEU A 10 33.20 -34.18 12.59
C LEU A 10 33.63 -32.74 12.26
N PHE A 11 34.50 -32.54 11.25
CA PHE A 11 34.91 -31.21 10.80
C PHE A 11 33.78 -30.40 10.15
N ILE A 12 32.85 -31.05 9.44
CA ILE A 12 31.68 -30.39 8.83
C ILE A 12 30.66 -29.96 9.91
N LEU A 13 30.51 -30.73 10.99
CA LEU A 13 29.63 -30.34 12.09
C LEU A 13 30.21 -29.18 12.93
N LEU A 14 31.53 -29.13 13.16
CA LEU A 14 32.15 -28.03 13.89
C LEU A 14 32.12 -26.69 13.12
N SER A 15 32.20 -26.72 11.78
CA SER A 15 32.13 -25.50 10.96
C SER A 15 30.72 -24.91 10.84
N LEU A 16 29.66 -25.69 11.10
CA LEU A 16 28.28 -25.18 11.12
C LEU A 16 27.90 -24.50 12.45
N THR A 17 28.62 -24.76 13.54
CA THR A 17 28.33 -24.15 14.85
C THR A 17 28.94 -22.76 15.07
N THR A 18 29.81 -22.29 14.17
CA THR A 18 30.49 -20.98 14.32
C THR A 18 29.78 -19.81 13.63
N ILE A 19 28.61 -20.01 13.00
CA ILE A 19 27.84 -18.92 12.35
C ILE A 19 26.70 -18.38 13.24
N LEU A 20 26.44 -18.96 14.42
CA LEU A 20 25.28 -18.57 15.25
C LEU A 20 25.53 -17.55 16.39
N SER A 21 26.67 -16.89 16.46
CA SER A 21 26.90 -15.87 17.50
C SER A 21 27.81 -14.73 17.05
N ALA A 22 27.25 -13.85 16.21
CA ALA A 22 27.76 -12.50 15.99
C ALA A 22 26.61 -11.48 16.07
N SER A 23 25.98 -11.39 17.24
CA SER A 23 25.44 -10.13 17.75
C SER A 23 25.85 -10.02 19.22
N ALA A 24 27.16 -10.02 19.45
CA ALA A 24 27.72 -9.56 20.72
C ALA A 24 27.52 -8.04 20.77
N PHE A 25 26.64 -7.60 21.66
CA PHE A 25 26.55 -6.21 22.07
C PHE A 25 27.91 -5.80 22.64
N THR A 26 28.65 -4.99 21.91
CA THR A 26 29.76 -4.23 22.47
C THR A 26 29.18 -3.07 23.26
N THR A 27 29.10 -3.22 24.58
CA THR A 27 29.09 -2.07 25.48
C THR A 27 30.44 -1.38 25.37
N ASP A 28 30.49 -0.31 24.58
CA ASP A 28 31.53 0.70 24.70
C ASP A 28 30.88 2.08 24.84
N ASN A 29 31.08 2.67 26.01
CA ASN A 29 30.56 3.98 26.38
C ASN A 29 31.48 5.04 25.75
N GLY A 30 31.06 5.64 24.65
CA GLY A 30 31.85 6.67 24.00
C GLY A 30 31.14 7.39 22.86
N LEU A 31 30.37 8.40 23.23
CA LEU A 31 30.28 9.67 22.47
C LEU A 31 29.87 9.57 20.99
N LEU A 32 28.68 9.07 20.71
CA LEU A 32 27.84 9.61 19.64
C LEU A 32 26.43 9.77 20.18
N SER A 33 26.16 10.95 20.73
CA SER A 33 24.83 11.49 20.90
C SER A 33 24.18 11.70 19.53
N SER A 34 23.75 10.64 18.88
CA SER A 34 22.49 10.70 18.16
C SER A 34 21.46 10.12 19.12
N THR A 35 20.64 11.00 19.70
CA THR A 35 19.27 10.63 20.06
C THR A 35 18.78 9.61 19.04
N PRO A 36 18.21 8.46 19.42
CA PRO A 36 17.47 7.67 18.44
C PRO A 36 16.40 8.62 17.90
N GLU A 37 16.63 9.18 16.71
CA GLU A 37 15.59 9.84 15.94
C GLU A 37 14.40 8.89 15.99
N LYS A 38 13.21 9.40 16.30
CA LYS A 38 11.95 8.64 16.34
C LYS A 38 11.84 7.75 15.09
N ARG A 39 12.38 6.53 15.11
CA ARG A 39 12.47 5.66 13.93
C ARG A 39 11.15 4.94 13.63
N ASN A 40 10.13 5.08 14.49
CA ASN A 40 8.89 4.31 14.39
C ASN A 40 7.69 5.21 14.70
N GLN A 41 7.28 6.09 13.77
CA GLN A 41 5.98 6.76 13.92
C GLN A 41 4.85 5.86 13.40
N CYS A 42 5.13 5.01 12.41
CA CYS A 42 4.14 4.16 11.75
C CYS A 42 4.57 2.70 11.71
N SER A 43 3.60 1.78 11.73
CA SER A 43 3.85 0.38 11.36
C SER A 43 3.82 0.22 9.84
N CYS A 44 4.60 -0.70 9.29
CA CYS A 44 4.43 -1.12 7.90
C CYS A 44 3.02 -1.67 7.70
N SER A 45 2.38 -1.27 6.60
CA SER A 45 0.98 -1.61 6.34
C SER A 45 0.79 -1.79 4.85
N VAL A 46 -0.12 -2.69 4.48
CA VAL A 46 -0.49 -2.95 3.08
C VAL A 46 -2.00 -2.89 2.97
N ALA A 47 -2.47 -2.31 1.88
CA ALA A 47 -3.86 -2.39 1.46
C ALA A 47 -3.96 -2.63 -0.04
N ALA A 48 -5.11 -3.08 -0.49
CA ALA A 48 -5.41 -3.35 -1.88
C ALA A 48 -6.81 -2.86 -2.26
N ALA A 49 -6.94 -2.47 -3.51
CA ALA A 49 -8.19 -2.26 -4.21
C ALA A 49 -8.27 -3.26 -5.37
N ASP A 50 -9.17 -4.23 -5.25
CA ASP A 50 -9.48 -5.17 -6.33
C ASP A 50 -10.66 -4.65 -7.16
N PHE A 51 -10.38 -4.24 -8.39
CA PHE A 51 -11.40 -3.86 -9.36
C PHE A 51 -11.88 -5.10 -10.12
N SER A 52 -12.33 -6.14 -9.42
CA SER A 52 -12.87 -7.36 -10.04
C SER A 52 -14.35 -7.22 -10.44
N SER A 53 -15.07 -6.26 -9.85
CA SER A 53 -16.47 -5.92 -10.17
C SER A 53 -16.59 -4.60 -10.95
N GLY A 54 -17.58 -4.48 -11.83
CA GLY A 54 -17.83 -3.23 -12.59
C GLY A 54 -17.09 -3.11 -13.93
N PRO A 55 -17.05 -1.90 -14.53
CA PRO A 55 -16.53 -1.68 -15.89
C PRO A 55 -15.00 -1.72 -15.97
N VAL A 56 -14.32 -1.29 -14.91
CA VAL A 56 -12.85 -1.32 -14.79
C VAL A 56 -12.39 -2.67 -14.26
N LYS A 57 -11.27 -3.19 -14.78
CA LYS A 57 -10.62 -4.41 -14.29
C LYS A 57 -9.15 -4.18 -13.98
N GLY A 58 -8.71 -4.48 -12.76
CA GLY A 58 -7.32 -4.31 -12.36
C GLY A 58 -7.10 -4.43 -10.86
N TYR A 59 -5.86 -4.18 -10.45
CA TYR A 59 -5.44 -4.20 -9.05
C TYR A 59 -4.59 -2.97 -8.74
N VAL A 60 -4.82 -2.40 -7.57
CA VAL A 60 -3.98 -1.33 -7.02
C VAL A 60 -3.60 -1.69 -5.60
N PHE A 61 -2.30 -1.65 -5.31
CA PHE A 61 -1.71 -1.90 -4.00
C PHE A 61 -1.20 -0.60 -3.39
N PHE A 62 -1.29 -0.55 -2.07
CA PHE A 62 -0.83 0.54 -1.23
C PHE A 62 0.13 -0.07 -0.21
N ALA A 63 1.35 0.44 -0.10
CA ALA A 63 2.36 -0.02 0.84
C ALA A 63 2.91 1.17 1.64
N GLN A 64 2.66 1.19 2.94
CA GLN A 64 3.13 2.21 3.86
C GLN A 64 4.45 1.77 4.52
N ASP A 65 5.43 2.67 4.56
CA ASP A 65 6.68 2.50 5.31
C ASP A 65 6.59 3.03 6.76
N GLU A 66 7.66 2.86 7.53
CA GLU A 66 7.74 3.23 8.95
C GLU A 66 7.69 4.76 9.19
N ASN A 67 7.89 5.55 8.13
CA ASN A 67 7.76 7.01 8.13
C ASN A 67 6.33 7.46 7.78
N GLY A 68 5.42 6.52 7.51
CA GLY A 68 4.05 6.83 7.12
C GLY A 68 3.90 7.24 5.66
N HIS A 69 4.92 7.04 4.83
CA HIS A 69 4.83 7.33 3.41
C HIS A 69 4.22 6.14 2.69
N THR A 70 3.26 6.37 1.80
CA THR A 70 2.55 5.31 1.08
C THR A 70 2.96 5.27 -0.38
N GLU A 71 3.53 4.16 -0.78
CA GLU A 71 3.69 3.81 -2.19
C GLU A 71 2.41 3.19 -2.74
N VAL A 72 1.99 3.68 -3.90
CA VAL A 72 0.84 3.16 -4.63
C VAL A 72 1.31 2.61 -5.95
N ALA A 73 0.96 1.37 -6.25
CA ALA A 73 1.30 0.71 -7.51
C ALA A 73 0.09 -0.05 -8.05
N GLY A 74 -0.08 -0.07 -9.37
CA GLY A 74 -1.21 -0.76 -9.95
C GLY A 74 -1.16 -0.91 -11.46
N ILE A 75 -2.15 -1.64 -11.97
CA ILE A 75 -2.36 -1.87 -13.38
C ILE A 75 -3.84 -2.18 -13.63
N PHE A 76 -4.36 -1.64 -14.73
CA PHE A 76 -5.68 -1.99 -15.22
C PHE A 76 -5.57 -2.70 -16.57
N LYS A 77 -6.34 -3.77 -16.73
CA LYS A 77 -6.45 -4.53 -17.98
C LYS A 77 -7.69 -4.17 -18.80
N LYS A 78 -8.64 -3.41 -18.23
CA LYS A 78 -9.90 -3.01 -18.86
C LYS A 78 -10.48 -1.73 -18.22
N GLY A 79 -11.30 -0.99 -18.98
CA GLY A 79 -12.02 0.20 -18.51
C GLY A 79 -11.35 1.52 -18.86
N PHE A 80 -10.42 1.48 -19.83
CA PHE A 80 -9.64 2.62 -20.32
C PHE A 80 -9.61 2.64 -21.85
N GLU A 81 -10.76 2.35 -22.48
CA GLU A 81 -10.89 2.21 -23.93
C GLU A 81 -10.84 3.54 -24.69
N ASP A 82 -11.32 4.63 -24.09
CA ASP A 82 -11.29 5.96 -24.71
C ASP A 82 -9.91 6.59 -24.54
N THR A 83 -9.12 6.61 -25.61
CA THR A 83 -7.76 7.18 -25.60
C THR A 83 -7.72 8.70 -25.58
N LYS A 84 -8.86 9.38 -25.73
CA LYS A 84 -8.97 10.84 -25.67
C LYS A 84 -9.47 11.35 -24.32
N ALA A 85 -10.02 10.47 -23.49
CA ALA A 85 -10.48 10.82 -22.16
C ALA A 85 -9.31 11.14 -21.22
N SER A 86 -9.57 12.02 -20.25
CA SER A 86 -8.71 12.21 -19.09
C SER A 86 -9.06 11.17 -18.03
N TYR A 87 -8.07 10.45 -17.52
CA TYR A 87 -8.27 9.47 -16.46
C TYR A 87 -7.64 9.92 -15.16
N GLY A 88 -8.33 9.63 -14.06
CA GLY A 88 -7.87 9.95 -12.71
C GLY A 88 -8.08 8.79 -11.74
N PHE A 89 -7.51 8.95 -10.55
CA PHE A 89 -7.59 7.97 -9.50
C PHE A 89 -7.67 8.65 -8.15
N LYS A 90 -8.72 8.33 -7.39
CA LYS A 90 -9.06 8.98 -6.14
C LYS A 90 -9.30 7.94 -5.06
N ILE A 91 -8.96 8.30 -3.83
CA ILE A 91 -9.48 7.63 -2.65
C ILE A 91 -10.71 8.41 -2.21
N VAL A 92 -11.80 7.69 -1.99
CA VAL A 92 -13.09 8.26 -1.62
C VAL A 92 -13.63 7.61 -0.37
N ASP A 93 -14.46 8.35 0.36
CA ASP A 93 -15.25 7.78 1.43
C ASP A 93 -16.42 6.94 0.88
N GLU A 94 -17.20 6.34 1.78
CA GLU A 94 -18.40 5.57 1.44
C GLU A 94 -19.46 6.38 0.66
N CYS A 95 -19.38 7.71 0.71
CA CYS A 95 -20.28 8.65 0.07
C CYS A 95 -19.75 9.19 -1.27
N LYS A 96 -18.61 8.68 -1.73
CA LYS A 96 -17.87 9.14 -2.92
C LYS A 96 -17.29 10.55 -2.80
N ASN A 97 -17.19 11.11 -1.59
CA ASN A 97 -16.43 12.34 -1.39
C ASN A 97 -14.94 12.02 -1.50
N THR A 98 -14.19 12.90 -2.16
CA THR A 98 -12.75 12.72 -2.35
C THR A 98 -12.02 12.95 -1.02
N LEU A 99 -11.30 11.92 -0.58
CA LEU A 99 -10.38 11.97 0.57
C LEU A 99 -8.97 12.34 0.13
N PHE A 100 -8.54 11.76 -0.99
CA PHE A 100 -7.24 11.97 -1.63
C PHE A 100 -7.42 11.92 -3.15
N ASP A 101 -6.90 12.91 -3.86
CA ASP A 101 -6.77 12.86 -5.32
C ASP A 101 -5.32 12.46 -5.65
N LEU A 102 -5.16 11.30 -6.29
CA LEU A 102 -3.86 10.72 -6.62
C LEU A 102 -3.53 10.86 -8.11
N THR A 103 -4.39 11.54 -8.87
CA THR A 103 -4.34 11.60 -10.33
C THR A 103 -2.98 12.08 -10.85
N ASP A 104 -2.51 13.22 -10.37
CA ASP A 104 -1.27 13.82 -10.86
C ASP A 104 -0.04 13.00 -10.47
N GLY A 105 -0.03 12.46 -9.24
CA GLY A 105 1.09 11.65 -8.74
C GLY A 105 1.21 10.32 -9.48
N LEU A 106 0.09 9.65 -9.75
CA LEU A 106 0.09 8.36 -10.44
C LEU A 106 0.31 8.50 -11.95
N ASN A 107 -0.18 9.59 -12.56
CA ASN A 107 -0.06 9.89 -13.99
C ASN A 107 -0.36 8.64 -14.84
N ILE A 108 -1.56 8.09 -14.67
CA ILE A 108 -1.98 6.83 -15.29
C ILE A 108 -1.98 6.98 -16.81
N LYS A 109 -1.23 6.10 -17.49
CA LYS A 109 -1.13 6.09 -18.95
C LYS A 109 -1.90 4.91 -19.52
N VAL A 110 -2.86 5.19 -20.39
CA VAL A 110 -3.57 4.15 -21.15
C VAL A 110 -2.61 3.38 -22.06
N ASP A 111 -2.87 2.08 -22.26
CA ASP A 111 -2.02 1.21 -23.09
C ASP A 111 -2.47 1.12 -24.55
N GLY A 112 -3.62 1.72 -24.89
CA GLY A 112 -4.24 1.67 -26.21
C GLY A 112 -5.03 0.40 -26.52
N ARG A 113 -5.17 -0.52 -25.55
CA ARG A 113 -5.90 -1.81 -25.68
C ARG A 113 -7.00 -1.96 -24.63
N GLY A 114 -7.47 -0.83 -24.09
CA GLY A 114 -8.49 -0.78 -23.05
C GLY A 114 -7.96 -0.88 -21.62
N GLY A 115 -6.65 -1.01 -21.43
CA GLY A 115 -6.00 -1.04 -20.13
C GLY A 115 -5.05 0.16 -19.92
N THR A 116 -4.14 -0.01 -18.96
CA THR A 116 -3.11 0.97 -18.64
C THR A 116 -1.74 0.31 -18.63
N LYS A 117 -0.70 1.11 -18.81
CA LYS A 117 0.63 0.74 -18.35
C LYS A 117 0.60 0.57 -16.82
N SER A 118 1.53 -0.23 -16.30
CA SER A 118 1.76 -0.25 -14.85
C SER A 118 2.18 1.14 -14.36
N PHE A 119 1.62 1.57 -13.25
CA PHE A 119 1.93 2.85 -12.61
C PHE A 119 2.42 2.63 -11.18
N ARG A 120 3.25 3.55 -10.70
CA ARG A 120 3.79 3.54 -9.35
C ARG A 120 4.16 4.96 -8.92
N HIS A 121 3.81 5.34 -7.70
CA HIS A 121 4.23 6.60 -7.10
C HIS A 121 4.31 6.50 -5.58
N LYS A 122 5.26 7.20 -4.95
CA LYS A 122 5.37 7.29 -3.50
C LYS A 122 4.85 8.64 -3.01
N PHE A 123 3.78 8.61 -2.22
CA PHE A 123 3.19 9.78 -1.59
C PHE A 123 3.72 9.93 -0.15
N THR A 124 4.38 11.04 0.14
CA THR A 124 4.95 11.31 1.48
C THR A 124 3.92 11.82 2.48
N ASN A 125 2.82 12.41 1.98
CA ASN A 125 1.76 13.01 2.80
C ASN A 125 0.47 12.17 2.81
N MET A 126 0.61 10.86 2.69
CA MET A 126 -0.50 9.91 2.70
C MET A 126 -0.09 8.64 3.43
N THR A 127 -0.84 8.29 4.46
CA THR A 127 -0.69 7.08 5.27
C THR A 127 -1.80 6.09 4.89
N ILE A 128 -1.60 4.80 5.15
CA ILE A 128 -2.66 3.80 5.08
C ILE A 128 -3.53 3.87 6.34
N ASP A 129 -2.90 3.72 7.50
CA ASP A 129 -3.57 3.67 8.81
C ASP A 129 -2.66 4.06 9.98
N CYS A 130 -1.58 4.78 9.72
CA CYS A 130 -0.70 5.25 10.79
C CYS A 130 -1.37 6.25 11.75
N ASP A 131 -2.29 7.06 11.23
CA ASP A 131 -3.00 8.09 11.99
C ASP A 131 -4.48 8.13 11.58
N ASN A 132 -5.24 9.09 12.11
CA ASN A 132 -6.66 9.29 11.78
C ASN A 132 -6.89 9.93 10.40
N ASN A 133 -5.83 10.19 9.64
CA ASN A 133 -5.86 10.78 8.30
C ASN A 133 -5.36 9.77 7.25
N GLY A 134 -5.26 8.48 7.56
CA GLY A 134 -4.91 7.44 6.59
C GLY A 134 -6.06 7.05 5.65
N ILE A 135 -5.73 6.41 4.52
CA ILE A 135 -6.74 6.02 3.52
C ILE A 135 -7.80 5.06 4.09
N LEU A 136 -7.50 4.30 5.14
CA LEU A 136 -8.44 3.39 5.81
C LEU A 136 -9.12 3.98 7.04
N THR A 137 -8.55 5.05 7.62
CA THR A 137 -8.97 5.61 8.91
C THR A 137 -9.64 6.98 8.79
N LYS A 138 -9.34 7.73 7.73
CA LYS A 138 -9.92 9.05 7.49
C LYS A 138 -11.42 8.97 7.24
N THR A 139 -12.17 9.82 7.94
CA THR A 139 -13.62 9.93 7.79
C THR A 139 -14.03 11.41 7.68
N LEU A 140 -14.70 11.80 6.59
CA LEU A 140 -15.28 13.15 6.47
C LEU A 140 -16.63 13.29 7.14
N HIS A 141 -17.42 12.21 7.19
CA HIS A 141 -18.74 12.21 7.79
C HIS A 141 -18.75 11.42 9.09
N TYR A 142 -19.20 12.07 10.17
CA TYR A 142 -19.49 11.42 11.45
C TYR A 142 -20.91 10.84 11.50
N ASN A 143 -21.85 11.40 10.71
CA ASN A 143 -23.27 11.12 10.84
C ASN A 143 -23.80 10.19 9.74
N LYS A 144 -24.35 9.05 10.17
CA LYS A 144 -24.64 7.82 9.40
C LYS A 144 -25.78 7.93 8.36
N ARG A 145 -26.34 9.12 8.11
CA ARG A 145 -27.66 9.26 7.46
C ARG A 145 -27.67 9.94 6.08
N HIS A 146 -26.56 10.49 5.60
CA HIS A 146 -26.65 11.49 4.51
C HIS A 146 -26.19 11.07 3.12
N CYS A 147 -25.67 9.86 2.94
CA CYS A 147 -25.13 9.47 1.62
C CYS A 147 -26.06 8.56 0.82
N ASN A 148 -27.13 8.06 1.45
CA ASN A 148 -28.26 7.42 0.81
C ASN A 148 -29.48 7.53 1.74
N SER A 149 -30.58 8.08 1.23
CA SER A 149 -31.80 8.43 1.98
C SER A 149 -32.59 7.24 2.53
N SER A 150 -32.14 6.00 2.33
CA SER A 150 -32.84 4.80 2.78
C SER A 150 -31.92 3.82 3.52
N LYS A 151 -32.24 3.66 4.81
CA LYS A 151 -31.80 2.63 5.76
C LYS A 151 -30.40 2.79 6.38
N PHE A 152 -30.35 2.50 7.68
CA PHE A 152 -29.16 2.31 8.48
C PHE A 152 -28.29 1.20 7.88
N LYS A 153 -27.37 1.55 6.98
CA LYS A 153 -26.34 0.62 6.50
C LYS A 153 -25.10 0.73 7.38
N LYS A 154 -24.45 -0.41 7.62
CA LYS A 154 -23.11 -0.45 8.22
C LYS A 154 -22.17 0.36 7.32
N ARG A 155 -21.26 1.15 7.91
CA ARG A 155 -20.29 1.92 7.14
C ARG A 155 -19.51 0.99 6.24
N GLY A 156 -19.42 1.35 4.96
CA GLY A 156 -18.53 0.68 4.03
C GLY A 156 -17.09 1.11 4.31
N PRO A 157 -16.08 0.31 3.94
CA PRO A 157 -14.72 0.82 3.93
C PRO A 157 -14.61 2.01 2.95
N ASN A 158 -13.62 2.88 3.18
CA ASN A 158 -13.17 3.80 2.13
C ASN A 158 -12.82 3.00 0.86
N GLY A 159 -12.90 3.62 -0.30
CA GLY A 159 -12.68 2.95 -1.57
C GLY A 159 -11.76 3.70 -2.50
N ALA A 160 -11.17 2.96 -3.44
CA ALA A 160 -10.51 3.51 -4.59
C ALA A 160 -11.54 3.72 -5.72
N MET A 161 -11.44 4.85 -6.41
CA MET A 161 -12.30 5.22 -7.51
C MET A 161 -11.45 5.69 -8.69
N THR A 162 -11.62 5.08 -9.86
CA THR A 162 -11.09 5.65 -11.11
C THR A 162 -12.07 6.68 -11.63
N THR A 163 -11.57 7.68 -12.34
CA THR A 163 -12.41 8.67 -13.02
C THR A 163 -12.13 8.70 -14.51
N GLN A 164 -13.16 8.99 -15.30
CA GLN A 164 -13.08 9.29 -16.73
C GLN A 164 -13.69 10.68 -16.94
N ASN A 165 -12.92 11.61 -17.49
CA ASN A 165 -13.30 13.02 -17.66
C ASN A 165 -13.80 13.69 -16.36
N GLY A 166 -13.21 13.29 -15.22
CA GLY A 166 -13.57 13.81 -13.90
C GLY A 166 -14.74 13.09 -13.21
N GLU A 167 -15.50 12.27 -13.92
CA GLU A 167 -16.63 11.51 -13.37
C GLU A 167 -16.19 10.13 -12.87
N GLY A 168 -16.84 9.62 -11.81
CA GLY A 168 -16.54 8.29 -11.27
C GLY A 168 -16.86 7.18 -12.27
N HIS A 169 -15.87 6.36 -12.60
CA HIS A 169 -15.98 5.33 -13.63
C HIS A 169 -15.89 3.90 -13.06
N GLY A 170 -14.87 3.62 -12.25
CA GLY A 170 -14.68 2.34 -11.56
C GLY A 170 -14.60 2.54 -10.05
N TYR A 171 -15.01 1.54 -9.27
CA TYR A 171 -14.92 1.59 -7.81
C TYR A 171 -14.55 0.23 -7.23
N ALA A 172 -13.67 0.25 -6.23
CA ALA A 172 -13.31 -0.90 -5.41
C ALA A 172 -13.18 -0.47 -3.95
N GLY A 173 -13.69 -1.27 -3.02
CA GLY A 173 -13.44 -1.06 -1.59
C GLY A 173 -11.96 -1.31 -1.28
N LEU A 174 -11.41 -0.55 -0.33
CA LEU A 174 -10.07 -0.82 0.21
C LEU A 174 -10.14 -1.91 1.27
N SER A 175 -9.16 -2.81 1.23
CA SER A 175 -9.00 -3.91 2.18
C SER A 175 -7.53 -4.11 2.50
N LYS A 176 -7.23 -4.53 3.74
CA LYS A 176 -5.90 -5.00 4.11
C LYS A 176 -5.75 -6.49 3.83
#